data_AF-A0AAV7MVW9-F1
#
_entry.id   AF-A0AAV7MVW9-F1
#
_cell.length_a   1.000
_cell.length_b   1.000
_cell.length_c   1.000
_cell.angle_alpha   90.00
_cell.angle_beta   90.00
_cell.angle_gamma   90.00
#
_symmetry.space_group_name_H-M   'P 1'
#
loop_
_entity.id
_entity.type
_entity.pdbx_description
1 polymer ?
#
loop_
_entity_poly.entity_id
_entity_poly.type
_entity_poly.pdbx_seq_one_letter_code
_entity_poly.pdbx_strand_id
1 'polypeptide(L)'
;MPVQGVNKEKMSPMTLKEAYVQKLVKVRTENDRWSLISLSNNSGKNVELKFVDTLRRQFEFSVDSFHIILDSLLLFTECSENPMSENFHPTVTGESVYGDFEEAMEHLRNKVIATRNPEEIRGGGLLKYCNLLVRGFKPKSEADIKTLQRYMCSRYFIDFPDIGEQQRKLESYLQNHFVGMEHKRYDCLMTLHKVVNESTVCLMGHERRQTLNLIAMFAARVLSEQRMFPAVHNVACYYQPAHYIQDVNFNSYYYAPLQPMVPCNHSYQTWLPCN
;
A
#
# COMPACT_ATOMS: atom_id res chain seq x y z
N MET A 1 -8.08 28.20 -12.13
CA MET A 1 -9.08 28.26 -13.23
C MET A 1 -10.26 27.39 -12.84
N PRO A 2 -11.40 27.95 -12.43
CA PRO A 2 -12.60 27.16 -12.15
C PRO A 2 -13.09 26.52 -13.46
N VAL A 3 -13.38 25.23 -13.43
CA VAL A 3 -13.88 24.50 -14.59
C VAL A 3 -15.23 25.12 -15.00
N GLN A 4 -15.29 25.69 -16.20
CA GLN A 4 -16.55 26.17 -16.77
C GLN A 4 -17.46 24.96 -17.04
N GLY A 5 -18.70 24.98 -16.50
CA GLY A 5 -19.71 23.95 -16.75
C GLY A 5 -20.18 23.13 -15.54
N VAL A 6 -19.70 23.40 -14.33
CA VAL A 6 -20.17 22.67 -13.13
C VAL A 6 -21.54 23.21 -12.70
N ASN A 7 -22.61 22.47 -12.99
CA ASN A 7 -23.95 22.77 -12.48
C ASN A 7 -24.00 22.43 -10.98
N LYS A 8 -23.52 23.35 -10.14
CA LYS A 8 -23.41 23.19 -8.68
C LYS A 8 -24.76 22.95 -7.99
N GLU A 9 -25.87 23.35 -8.64
CA GLU A 9 -27.23 23.23 -8.09
C GLU A 9 -27.74 21.79 -8.05
N LYS A 10 -27.16 20.87 -8.84
CA LYS A 10 -27.53 19.44 -8.85
C LYS A 10 -26.61 18.54 -8.02
N MET A 11 -25.56 19.09 -7.39
CA MET A 11 -24.60 18.29 -6.63
C MET A 11 -25.09 18.10 -5.19
N SER A 12 -25.75 16.98 -4.93
CA SER A 12 -26.10 16.61 -3.56
C SER A 12 -24.83 16.22 -2.75
N PRO A 13 -24.82 16.41 -1.43
CA PRO A 13 -23.74 15.91 -0.57
C PRO A 13 -23.51 14.40 -0.73
N MET A 14 -24.56 13.63 -1.02
CA MET A 14 -24.49 12.18 -1.24
C MET A 14 -23.68 11.87 -2.50
N THR A 15 -23.96 12.59 -3.59
CA THR A 15 -23.26 12.46 -4.88
C THR A 15 -21.78 12.82 -4.74
N LEU A 16 -21.45 13.88 -4.01
CA LEU A 16 -20.07 14.27 -3.74
C LEU A 16 -19.34 13.22 -2.89
N LYS A 17 -20.01 12.67 -1.88
CA LYS A 17 -19.46 11.59 -1.07
C LYS A 17 -19.13 10.36 -1.93
N GLU A 18 -20.06 9.91 -2.76
CA GLU A 18 -19.86 8.76 -3.63
C GLU A 18 -18.77 8.98 -4.69
N ALA A 19 -18.63 10.20 -5.19
CA ALA A 19 -17.64 10.53 -6.22
C ALA A 19 -16.22 10.71 -5.66
N TYR A 20 -16.06 11.29 -4.46
CA TYR A 20 -14.76 11.76 -3.98
C TYR A 20 -14.26 11.09 -2.70
N VAL A 21 -15.15 10.53 -1.88
CA VAL A 21 -14.76 9.92 -0.60
C VAL A 21 -14.46 8.44 -0.80
N GLN A 22 -13.19 8.07 -0.67
CA GLN A 22 -12.73 6.68 -0.78
C GLN A 22 -13.02 5.89 0.51
N LYS A 23 -12.87 6.54 1.67
CA LYS A 23 -13.01 5.89 2.97
C LYS A 23 -13.56 6.86 3.99
N LEU A 24 -14.54 6.39 4.77
CA LEU A 24 -15.11 7.13 5.90
C LEU A 24 -15.06 6.24 7.15
N VAL A 25 -14.52 6.78 8.24
CA VAL A 25 -14.41 6.08 9.52
C VAL A 25 -14.94 6.98 10.63
N LYS A 26 -15.74 6.40 11.54
CA LYS A 26 -16.21 7.06 12.75
C LYS A 26 -15.94 6.14 13.93
N VAL A 27 -15.19 6.63 14.91
CA VAL A 27 -14.87 5.88 16.13
C VAL A 27 -15.39 6.66 17.34
N ARG A 28 -16.17 5.97 18.17
CA ARG A 28 -16.64 6.48 19.45
C ARG A 28 -16.63 5.36 20.46
N THR A 29 -15.62 5.35 21.31
CA THR A 29 -15.42 4.42 22.43
C THR A 29 -15.10 5.23 23.68
N GLU A 30 -14.86 4.57 24.81
CA GLU A 30 -14.44 5.21 26.06
C GLU A 30 -13.09 5.92 25.93
N ASN A 31 -12.14 5.33 25.19
CA ASN A 31 -10.76 5.81 25.09
C ASN A 31 -10.43 6.51 23.75
N ASP A 32 -11.23 6.29 22.72
CA ASP A 32 -11.02 6.85 21.38
C ASP A 32 -12.30 7.53 20.86
N ARG A 33 -12.18 8.81 20.47
CA ARG A 33 -13.21 9.56 19.78
C ARG A 33 -12.60 10.38 18.64
N TRP A 34 -12.84 9.93 17.41
CA TRP A 34 -12.33 10.58 16.21
C TRP A 34 -13.10 10.16 14.95
N SER A 35 -12.97 10.94 13.88
CA SER A 35 -13.47 10.59 12.54
C SER A 35 -12.39 10.81 11.49
N LEU A 36 -12.51 10.12 10.35
CA LEU A 36 -11.59 10.23 9.22
C LEU A 36 -12.36 10.18 7.90
N ILE A 37 -12.01 11.10 7.00
CA ILE A 37 -12.48 11.15 5.62
C ILE A 37 -11.24 11.07 4.72
N SER A 38 -11.13 10.02 3.91
CA SER A 38 -10.02 9.84 2.98
C SER A 38 -10.49 10.17 1.56
N LEU A 39 -9.74 11.04 0.90
CA LEU A 39 -9.89 11.42 -0.50
C LEU A 39 -8.71 10.84 -1.27
N SER A 40 -8.96 10.24 -2.43
CA SER A 40 -7.89 9.74 -3.31
C SER A 40 -7.90 10.48 -4.62
N ASN A 41 -6.70 10.80 -5.12
CA ASN A 41 -6.56 11.38 -6.46
C ASN A 41 -6.25 10.32 -7.54
N ASN A 42 -6.41 9.03 -7.22
CA ASN A 42 -6.07 7.89 -8.09
C ASN A 42 -4.62 7.86 -8.60
N SER A 43 -3.74 8.75 -8.10
CA SER A 43 -2.32 8.83 -8.44
C SER A 43 -1.44 8.38 -7.26
N GLY A 44 -2.00 7.60 -6.34
CA GLY A 44 -1.31 7.12 -5.14
C GLY A 44 -1.14 8.14 -4.01
N LYS A 45 -1.66 9.36 -4.17
CA LYS A 45 -1.65 10.38 -3.10
C LYS A 45 -3.05 10.48 -2.51
N ASN A 46 -3.14 10.17 -1.23
CA ASN A 46 -4.38 10.26 -0.48
C ASN A 46 -4.32 11.47 0.46
N VAL A 47 -5.40 12.24 0.52
CA VAL A 47 -5.58 13.30 1.51
C VAL A 47 -6.55 12.78 2.55
N GLU A 48 -6.07 12.63 3.79
CA GLU A 48 -6.89 12.17 4.91
C GLU A 48 -7.22 13.36 5.82
N LEU A 49 -8.50 13.67 5.94
CA LEU A 49 -9.03 14.65 6.87
C LEU A 49 -9.42 13.91 8.14
N LYS A 50 -8.60 14.03 9.19
CA LYS A 50 -8.80 13.35 10.47
C LYS A 50 -9.20 14.37 11.54
N PHE A 51 -10.34 14.14 12.19
CA PHE A 51 -10.87 14.99 13.25
C PHE A 51 -10.76 14.23 14.56
N VAL A 52 -9.91 14.71 15.47
CA VAL A 52 -9.57 14.00 16.71
C VAL A 52 -10.07 14.80 17.91
N ASP A 53 -10.91 14.16 18.73
CA ASP A 53 -11.23 14.63 20.09
C ASP A 53 -10.31 13.91 21.10
N THR A 54 -10.29 12.57 21.05
CA THR A 54 -9.37 11.75 21.84
C THR A 54 -8.85 10.59 21.01
N LEU A 55 -7.54 10.36 21.04
CA LEU A 55 -6.90 9.26 20.32
C LEU A 55 -5.77 8.68 21.17
N ARG A 56 -5.95 7.42 21.56
CA ARG A 56 -4.95 6.69 22.35
C ARG A 56 -3.68 6.43 21.55
N ARG A 57 -3.84 5.96 20.31
CA ARG A 57 -2.74 5.52 19.45
C ARG A 57 -2.40 6.56 18.40
N GLN A 58 -1.37 7.35 18.65
CA GLN A 58 -1.05 8.50 17.79
C GLN A 58 0.11 8.25 16.83
N PHE A 59 0.94 7.24 17.09
CA PHE A 59 2.07 6.86 16.23
C PHE A 59 2.30 5.35 16.24
N GLU A 60 3.12 4.86 15.31
CA GLU A 60 3.58 3.46 15.29
C GLU A 60 5.10 3.38 15.54
N PHE A 61 5.85 4.25 14.87
CA PHE A 61 7.30 4.37 15.00
C PHE A 61 7.70 5.85 15.18
N SER A 62 8.85 6.10 15.81
CA SER A 62 9.35 7.47 16.02
C SER A 62 9.37 8.31 14.73
N VAL A 63 9.74 7.69 13.61
CA VAL A 63 9.89 8.35 12.30
C VAL A 63 8.57 8.81 11.66
N ASP A 64 7.42 8.40 12.20
CA ASP A 64 6.09 8.79 11.74
C ASP A 64 5.27 9.56 12.78
N SER A 65 5.94 10.04 13.83
CA SER A 65 5.31 10.66 15.00
C SER A 65 5.26 12.19 14.97
N PHE A 66 5.62 12.83 13.86
CA PHE A 66 5.74 14.28 13.77
C PHE A 66 4.39 14.93 13.40
N HIS A 67 3.98 15.91 14.19
CA HIS A 67 2.87 16.81 13.90
C HIS A 67 3.40 18.23 13.72
N ILE A 68 2.93 18.94 12.69
CA ILE A 68 3.29 20.34 12.44
C ILE A 68 2.03 21.17 12.62
N ILE A 69 2.07 22.12 13.54
CA ILE A 69 0.93 23.01 13.82
C ILE A 69 0.88 24.08 12.71
N LEU A 70 -0.23 24.12 11.97
CA LEU A 70 -0.35 24.96 10.76
C LEU A 70 -0.97 26.34 11.03
N ASP A 71 -1.47 26.60 12.24
CA ASP A 71 -2.24 27.80 12.58
C ASP A 71 -1.51 29.10 12.24
N SER A 72 -0.22 29.20 12.57
CA SER A 72 0.59 30.39 12.25
C SER A 72 0.82 30.58 10.75
N LEU A 73 0.91 29.48 10.00
CA LEU A 73 1.06 29.50 8.54
C LEU A 73 -0.24 29.93 7.85
N LEU A 74 -1.38 29.44 8.34
CA LEU A 74 -2.70 29.81 7.83
C LEU A 74 -2.98 31.29 8.11
N LEU A 75 -2.74 31.76 9.35
CA LEU A 75 -2.90 33.17 9.72
C LEU A 75 -2.01 34.10 8.88
N PHE A 76 -0.76 33.72 8.65
CA PHE A 76 0.13 34.48 7.77
C PHE A 76 -0.43 34.59 6.35
N THR A 77 -0.98 33.51 5.81
CA THR A 77 -1.56 33.47 4.46
C THR A 77 -2.81 34.36 4.36
N GLU A 78 -3.58 34.48 5.44
CA GLU A 78 -4.78 35.34 5.48
C GLU A 78 -4.45 36.83 5.65
N CYS A 79 -3.37 37.15 6.36
CA CYS A 79 -3.04 38.53 6.73
C CYS A 79 -1.92 39.18 5.90
N SER A 80 -1.05 38.41 5.26
CA SER A 80 0.11 38.94 4.52
C SER A 80 -0.20 39.11 3.04
N GLU A 81 -0.03 40.33 2.53
CA GLU A 81 -0.05 40.60 1.08
C GLU A 81 1.25 40.19 0.39
N ASN A 82 2.35 40.11 1.15
CA ASN A 82 3.66 39.75 0.63
C ASN A 82 3.90 38.23 0.70
N PRO A 83 4.56 37.64 -0.32
CA PRO A 83 4.91 36.23 -0.29
C PRO A 83 5.96 35.93 0.79
N MET A 84 5.97 34.68 1.27
CA MET A 84 7.00 34.22 2.20
C MET A 84 8.40 34.28 1.57
N SER A 85 9.38 34.65 2.39
CA SER A 85 10.81 34.59 2.06
C SER A 85 11.63 34.13 3.27
N GLU A 86 12.91 33.86 3.08
CA GLU A 86 13.82 33.41 4.15
C GLU A 86 13.86 34.37 5.35
N ASN A 87 13.72 35.67 5.11
CA ASN A 87 13.71 36.69 6.18
C ASN A 87 12.30 37.14 6.56
N PHE A 88 11.26 36.56 5.95
CA PHE A 88 9.87 36.93 6.15
C PHE A 88 8.97 35.71 6.05
N HIS A 89 8.86 34.98 7.16
CA HIS A 89 8.01 33.81 7.29
C HIS A 89 7.49 33.71 8.74
N PRO A 90 6.33 33.07 8.97
CA PRO A 90 5.85 32.83 10.32
C PRO A 90 6.75 31.81 11.04
N THR A 91 6.77 31.88 12.37
CA THR A 91 7.32 30.79 13.19
C THR A 91 6.32 29.64 13.21
N VAL A 92 6.79 28.43 12.89
CA VAL A 92 5.97 27.20 12.86
C VAL A 92 6.47 26.24 13.92
N THR A 93 5.54 25.65 14.68
CA THR A 93 5.86 24.70 15.75
C THR A 93 5.68 23.26 15.25
N GLY A 94 6.68 22.42 15.49
CA GLY A 94 6.61 20.97 15.29
C GLY A 94 6.62 20.25 16.63
N GLU A 95 5.83 19.20 16.75
CA GLU A 95 5.73 18.34 17.93
C GLU A 95 5.94 16.88 17.53
N SER A 96 6.43 16.06 18.47
CA SER A 96 6.56 14.63 18.28
C SER A 96 5.71 13.89 19.31
N VAL A 97 4.70 13.16 18.83
CA VAL A 97 3.85 12.33 19.71
C VAL A 97 4.54 11.06 20.19
N TYR A 98 5.77 10.79 19.73
CA TYR A 98 6.66 9.78 20.30
C TYR A 98 7.18 10.20 21.69
N GLY A 99 7.14 11.51 22.00
CA GLY A 99 7.61 12.10 23.24
C GLY A 99 8.73 13.09 22.99
N ASP A 100 9.97 12.61 22.88
CA ASP A 100 11.13 13.47 22.65
C ASP A 100 11.30 13.80 21.16
N PHE A 101 11.18 15.09 20.82
CA PHE A 101 11.27 15.58 19.44
C PHE A 101 12.68 15.38 18.85
N GLU A 102 13.73 15.68 19.61
CA GLU A 102 15.11 15.56 19.13
C GLU A 102 15.51 14.10 18.96
N GLU A 103 15.09 13.22 19.86
CA GLU A 103 15.31 11.77 19.70
C GLU A 103 14.59 11.23 18.45
N ALA A 104 13.33 11.62 18.23
CA ALA A 104 12.61 11.22 17.02
C ALA A 104 13.28 11.78 15.75
N MET A 105 13.77 13.02 15.81
CA MET A 105 14.48 13.66 14.70
C MET A 105 15.81 12.97 14.40
N GLU A 106 16.55 12.55 15.42
CA GLU A 106 17.75 11.73 15.26
C GLU A 106 17.42 10.39 14.61
N HIS A 107 16.37 9.71 15.06
CA HIS A 107 15.91 8.47 14.43
C HIS A 107 15.57 8.68 12.94
N LEU A 108 14.93 9.79 12.59
CA LEU A 108 14.61 10.10 11.19
C LEU A 108 15.88 10.35 10.35
N ARG A 109 16.83 11.15 10.86
CA ARG A 109 18.12 11.46 10.19
C ARG A 109 18.97 10.20 9.98
N ASN A 110 19.05 9.35 11.00
CA ASN A 110 19.88 8.14 11.01
C ASN A 110 19.14 6.89 10.49
N LYS A 111 17.90 7.04 10.01
CA LYS A 111 17.04 5.96 9.53
C LYS A 111 16.89 4.81 10.54
N VAL A 112 16.51 5.13 11.77
CA VAL A 112 16.32 4.16 12.85
C VAL A 112 14.84 3.81 13.03
N ILE A 113 14.54 2.52 13.19
CA ILE A 113 13.22 2.02 13.57
C ILE A 113 13.20 1.87 15.09
N ALA A 114 12.40 2.71 15.74
CA ALA A 114 12.18 2.67 17.18
C ALA A 114 10.70 2.90 17.51
N THR A 115 10.22 2.28 18.59
CA THR A 115 8.88 2.48 19.15
C THR A 115 8.97 2.39 20.67
N ARG A 116 8.17 3.16 21.40
CA ARG A 116 8.09 3.11 22.87
C ARG A 116 6.89 2.29 23.36
N ASN A 117 5.88 2.12 22.51
CA ASN A 117 4.59 1.50 22.82
C ASN A 117 4.31 0.35 21.86
N PRO A 118 5.10 -0.74 21.88
CA PRO A 118 4.90 -1.88 21.00
C PRO A 118 3.48 -2.45 21.10
N GLU A 119 2.87 -2.42 22.29
CA GLU A 119 1.51 -2.88 22.58
C GLU A 119 0.39 -2.10 21.86
N GLU A 120 0.71 -0.92 21.34
CA GLU A 120 -0.24 -0.10 20.60
C GLU A 120 -0.18 -0.32 19.09
N ILE A 121 0.84 -1.00 18.59
CA ILE A 121 0.97 -1.32 17.17
C ILE A 121 -0.14 -2.29 16.76
N ARG A 122 -0.90 -1.94 15.73
CA ARG A 122 -1.89 -2.82 15.09
C ARG A 122 -1.26 -3.66 14.00
N GLY A 123 -2.00 -4.61 13.43
CA GLY A 123 -1.53 -5.52 12.39
C GLY A 123 -0.92 -4.83 11.18
N GLY A 124 -1.40 -3.63 10.83
CA GLY A 124 -0.79 -2.80 9.78
C GLY A 124 0.67 -2.43 10.01
N GLY A 125 1.12 -2.37 11.27
CA GLY A 125 2.49 -2.03 11.64
C GLY A 125 3.52 -3.03 11.13
N LEU A 126 3.16 -4.30 10.93
CA LEU A 126 4.04 -5.28 10.29
C LEU A 126 4.40 -4.87 8.85
N LEU A 127 3.41 -4.41 8.09
CA LEU A 127 3.61 -3.96 6.70
C LEU A 127 4.43 -2.67 6.66
N LYS A 128 4.18 -1.76 7.61
CA LYS A 128 4.95 -0.52 7.77
C LYS A 128 6.41 -0.80 8.13
N TYR A 129 6.64 -1.72 9.06
CA TYR A 129 7.97 -2.19 9.41
C TYR A 129 8.74 -2.73 8.20
N CYS A 130 8.13 -3.62 7.40
CA CYS A 130 8.78 -4.17 6.22
C CYS A 130 9.09 -3.10 5.16
N ASN A 131 8.22 -2.11 5.00
CA ASN A 131 8.44 -0.96 4.12
C ASN A 131 9.61 -0.08 4.61
N LEU A 132 9.70 0.17 5.93
CA LEU A 132 10.84 0.88 6.52
C LEU A 132 12.17 0.16 6.25
N LEU A 133 12.22 -1.16 6.40
CA LEU A 133 13.42 -1.96 6.09
C LEU A 133 13.86 -1.81 4.63
N VAL A 134 12.93 -1.90 3.67
CA VAL A 134 13.21 -1.72 2.23
C VAL A 134 13.60 -0.28 1.85
N ARG A 135 13.28 0.68 2.71
CA ARG A 135 13.73 2.08 2.59
C ARG A 135 15.09 2.32 3.28
N GLY A 136 15.72 1.28 3.79
CA GLY A 136 17.04 1.31 4.41
C GLY A 136 17.02 1.74 5.88
N PHE A 137 15.86 1.74 6.53
CA PHE A 137 15.80 1.93 7.97
C PHE A 137 16.26 0.67 8.70
N LYS A 138 16.90 0.84 9.84
CA LYS A 138 17.44 -0.25 10.66
C LYS A 138 16.89 -0.20 12.08
N PRO A 139 16.60 -1.34 12.73
CA PRO A 139 16.19 -1.35 14.12
C PRO A 139 17.26 -0.74 15.03
N LYS A 140 16.84 -0.06 16.10
CA LYS A 140 17.75 0.50 17.13
C LYS A 140 18.56 -0.61 17.84
N SER A 141 17.96 -1.79 18.02
CA SER A 141 18.53 -2.93 18.75
C SER A 141 18.10 -4.25 18.12
N GLU A 142 19.05 -5.17 17.90
CA GLU A 142 18.77 -6.50 17.34
C GLU A 142 18.02 -7.43 18.31
N ALA A 143 18.21 -7.25 19.62
CA ALA A 143 17.51 -8.04 20.62
C ALA A 143 16.03 -7.64 20.69
N ASP A 144 15.78 -6.33 20.77
CA ASP A 144 14.42 -5.80 20.93
C ASP A 144 13.58 -6.01 19.68
N ILE A 145 14.20 -5.97 18.49
CA ILE A 145 13.46 -6.13 17.26
C ILE A 145 12.89 -7.53 17.08
N LYS A 146 13.54 -8.59 17.57
CA LYS A 146 13.00 -9.95 17.48
C LYS A 146 11.73 -10.09 18.32
N THR A 147 11.68 -9.44 19.48
CA THR A 147 10.46 -9.38 20.31
C THR A 147 9.37 -8.57 19.61
N LEU A 148 9.73 -7.42 19.04
CA LEU A 148 8.78 -6.57 18.31
C LEU A 148 8.22 -7.27 17.06
N GLN A 149 9.04 -8.01 16.31
CA GLN A 149 8.60 -8.79 15.15
C GLN A 149 7.59 -9.86 15.53
N ARG A 150 7.85 -10.61 16.61
CA ARG A 150 6.88 -11.60 17.13
C ARG A 150 5.55 -10.94 17.49
N TYR A 151 5.60 -9.78 18.13
CA TYR A 151 4.41 -9.00 18.48
C TYR A 151 3.66 -8.57 17.22
N MET A 152 4.33 -7.93 16.27
CA MET A 152 3.73 -7.46 15.01
C MET A 152 3.12 -8.61 14.19
N CYS A 153 3.79 -9.76 14.10
CA CYS A 153 3.25 -10.96 13.45
C CYS A 153 1.98 -11.44 14.16
N SER A 154 2.02 -11.61 15.50
CA SER A 154 0.82 -12.01 16.25
C SER A 154 -0.33 -11.02 16.05
N ARG A 155 -0.05 -9.72 16.10
CA ARG A 155 -1.06 -8.68 15.95
C ARG A 155 -1.62 -8.60 14.52
N TYR A 156 -0.81 -8.91 13.51
CA TYR A 156 -1.25 -9.06 12.12
C TYR A 156 -2.29 -10.18 11.97
N PHE A 157 -2.02 -11.37 12.53
CA PHE A 157 -2.96 -12.49 12.44
C PHE A 157 -4.27 -12.26 13.21
N ILE A 158 -4.20 -11.57 14.35
CA ILE A 158 -5.42 -11.31 15.13
C ILE A 158 -6.25 -10.16 14.50
N ASP A 159 -5.61 -9.18 13.86
CA ASP A 159 -6.33 -8.10 13.16
C ASP A 159 -6.84 -8.53 11.78
N PHE A 160 -6.19 -9.50 11.12
CA PHE A 160 -6.55 -10.05 9.81
C PHE A 160 -6.57 -11.59 9.85
N PRO A 161 -7.56 -12.20 10.52
CA PRO A 161 -7.61 -13.65 10.70
C PRO A 161 -7.91 -14.41 9.40
N ASP A 162 -8.63 -13.79 8.46
CA ASP A 162 -9.01 -14.41 7.19
C ASP A 162 -7.98 -14.14 6.08
N ILE A 163 -7.73 -15.16 5.23
CA ILE A 163 -6.76 -15.05 4.14
C ILE A 163 -7.20 -14.04 3.07
N GLY A 164 -8.51 -13.90 2.84
CA GLY A 164 -9.08 -12.90 1.92
C GLY A 164 -8.96 -11.47 2.46
N GLU A 165 -9.03 -11.28 3.78
CA GLU A 165 -8.69 -10.00 4.43
C GLU A 165 -7.21 -9.66 4.28
N GLN A 166 -6.32 -10.62 4.53
CA GLN A 166 -4.88 -10.44 4.35
C GLN A 166 -4.53 -10.09 2.90
N GLN A 167 -5.14 -10.78 1.93
CA GLN A 167 -4.98 -10.48 0.50
C GLN A 167 -5.38 -9.05 0.18
N ARG A 168 -6.61 -8.63 0.53
CA ARG A 168 -7.11 -7.27 0.28
C ARG A 168 -6.23 -6.21 0.95
N LYS A 169 -5.78 -6.50 2.17
CA LYS A 169 -4.92 -5.58 2.93
C LYS A 169 -3.55 -5.43 2.28
N LEU A 170 -2.93 -6.53 1.84
CA LEU A 170 -1.63 -6.52 1.19
C LEU A 170 -1.69 -5.84 -0.18
N GLU A 171 -2.71 -6.15 -0.99
CA GLU A 171 -2.94 -5.51 -2.30
C GLU A 171 -3.11 -4.00 -2.16
N SER A 172 -4.02 -3.57 -1.27
CA SER A 172 -4.23 -2.15 -0.98
C SER A 172 -2.96 -1.47 -0.46
N TYR A 173 -2.17 -2.16 0.37
CA TYR A 173 -0.92 -1.60 0.90
C TYR A 173 0.11 -1.37 -0.21
N LEU A 174 0.31 -2.35 -1.09
CA LEU A 174 1.24 -2.24 -2.22
C LEU A 174 0.81 -1.14 -3.21
N GLN A 175 -0.48 -1.05 -3.50
CA GLN A 175 -1.02 -0.02 -4.40
C GLN A 175 -0.83 1.39 -3.83
N ASN A 176 -1.02 1.58 -2.52
CA ASN A 176 -0.94 2.89 -1.88
C ASN A 176 0.51 3.36 -1.58
N HIS A 177 1.44 2.46 -1.24
CA HIS A 177 2.75 2.85 -0.71
C HIS A 177 3.92 2.75 -1.70
N PHE A 178 3.69 2.14 -2.87
CA PHE A 178 4.72 1.87 -3.88
C PHE A 178 4.44 2.50 -5.24
N VAL A 179 3.65 3.59 -5.29
CA VAL A 179 3.51 4.39 -6.50
C VAL A 179 4.83 5.15 -6.74
N GLY A 180 5.42 4.96 -7.92
CA GLY A 180 6.74 5.48 -8.28
C GLY A 180 7.92 4.71 -7.67
N MET A 181 7.65 3.60 -6.96
CA MET A 181 8.66 2.70 -6.40
C MET A 181 8.27 1.23 -6.64
N GLU A 182 7.69 0.94 -7.80
CA GLU A 182 7.17 -0.37 -8.18
C GLU A 182 8.26 -1.47 -8.11
N HIS A 183 9.50 -1.10 -8.42
CA HIS A 183 10.66 -1.98 -8.34
C HIS A 183 10.88 -2.56 -6.93
N LYS A 184 10.53 -1.80 -5.87
CA LYS A 184 10.70 -2.22 -4.46
C LYS A 184 9.58 -3.12 -3.92
N ARG A 185 8.49 -3.33 -4.68
CA ARG A 185 7.37 -4.18 -4.23
C ARG A 185 7.82 -5.60 -3.94
N TYR A 186 8.65 -6.16 -4.82
CA TYR A 186 9.20 -7.50 -4.65
C TYR A 186 10.05 -7.60 -3.38
N ASP A 187 10.98 -6.66 -3.17
CA ASP A 187 11.84 -6.64 -1.97
C ASP A 187 11.02 -6.52 -0.69
N CYS A 188 9.93 -5.73 -0.71
CA CYS A 188 9.04 -5.61 0.44
C CYS A 188 8.30 -6.91 0.73
N LEU A 189 7.83 -7.61 -0.31
CA LEU A 189 7.17 -8.91 -0.18
C LEU A 189 8.14 -9.96 0.35
N MET A 190 9.37 -10.00 -0.15
CA MET A 190 10.40 -10.93 0.34
C MET A 190 10.82 -10.62 1.79
N THR A 191 10.88 -9.34 2.14
CA THR A 191 11.12 -8.90 3.53
C THR A 191 9.97 -9.36 4.44
N LEU A 192 8.72 -9.14 4.03
CA LEU A 192 7.54 -9.60 4.77
C LEU A 192 7.52 -11.12 4.91
N HIS A 193 7.81 -11.85 3.83
CA HIS A 193 7.90 -13.31 3.84
C HIS A 193 8.94 -13.79 4.87
N LYS A 194 10.14 -13.20 4.87
CA LYS A 194 11.20 -13.52 5.83
C LYS A 194 10.75 -13.27 7.27
N VAL A 195 10.18 -12.10 7.57
CA VAL A 195 9.76 -11.73 8.93
C VAL A 195 8.65 -12.66 9.42
N VAL A 196 7.64 -12.95 8.59
CA VAL A 196 6.54 -13.87 8.92
C VAL A 196 7.08 -15.29 9.15
N ASN A 197 8.01 -15.76 8.32
CA ASN A 197 8.60 -17.10 8.47
C ASN A 197 9.39 -17.24 9.78
N GLU A 198 10.25 -16.26 10.10
CA GLU A 198 11.15 -16.32 11.26
C GLU A 198 10.46 -15.97 12.59
N SER A 199 9.43 -15.11 12.58
CA SER A 199 8.90 -14.49 13.81
C SER A 199 7.48 -14.92 14.16
N THR A 200 6.85 -15.77 13.35
CA THR A 200 5.55 -16.33 13.70
C THR A 200 5.73 -17.52 14.65
N VAL A 201 5.05 -17.47 15.80
CA VAL A 201 5.09 -18.51 16.84
C VAL A 201 4.46 -19.81 16.34
N CYS A 202 4.99 -20.97 16.78
CA CYS A 202 4.64 -22.30 16.29
C CYS A 202 3.14 -22.65 16.36
N LEU A 203 2.38 -22.02 17.27
CA LEU A 203 0.95 -22.27 17.44
C LEU A 203 0.09 -21.85 16.22
N MET A 204 0.63 -21.05 15.30
CA MET A 204 -0.05 -20.57 14.09
C MET A 204 0.55 -21.16 12.81
N GLY A 205 0.88 -22.46 12.83
CA GLY A 205 1.60 -23.09 11.72
C GLY A 205 0.79 -23.17 10.42
N HIS A 206 -0.53 -23.31 10.49
CA HIS A 206 -1.40 -23.38 9.30
C HIS A 206 -1.55 -22.01 8.65
N GLU A 207 -1.92 -21.01 9.46
CA GLU A 207 -2.09 -19.61 9.09
C GLU A 207 -0.78 -19.04 8.52
N ARG A 208 0.35 -19.38 9.15
CA ARG A 208 1.67 -19.04 8.64
C ARG A 208 1.89 -19.57 7.23
N ARG A 209 1.63 -20.86 6.96
CA ARG A 209 1.83 -21.44 5.62
C ARG A 209 0.92 -20.79 4.58
N GLN A 210 -0.36 -20.56 4.89
CA GLN A 210 -1.28 -19.88 3.99
C GLN A 210 -0.79 -18.47 3.64
N THR A 211 -0.35 -17.71 4.65
CA THR A 211 0.15 -16.34 4.48
C THR A 211 1.45 -16.30 3.68
N LEU A 212 2.39 -17.20 3.96
CA LEU A 212 3.64 -17.31 3.20
C LEU A 212 3.37 -17.64 1.73
N ASN A 213 2.45 -18.57 1.46
CA ASN A 213 2.02 -18.88 0.09
C ASN A 213 1.37 -17.67 -0.60
N LEU A 214 0.49 -16.95 0.09
CA LEU A 214 -0.11 -15.71 -0.41
C LEU A 214 0.97 -14.68 -0.79
N ILE A 215 1.92 -14.42 0.11
CA ILE A 215 3.01 -13.47 -0.15
C ILE A 215 3.85 -13.92 -1.35
N ALA A 216 4.15 -15.22 -1.45
CA ALA A 216 4.91 -15.79 -2.58
C ALA A 216 4.16 -15.63 -3.92
N MET A 217 2.84 -15.83 -3.93
CA MET A 217 2.02 -15.58 -5.13
C MET A 217 2.06 -14.12 -5.56
N PHE A 218 1.94 -13.18 -4.60
CA PHE A 218 2.08 -11.75 -4.90
C PHE A 218 3.47 -11.41 -5.43
N ALA A 219 4.53 -11.99 -4.85
CA ALA A 219 5.90 -11.77 -5.29
C ALA A 219 6.12 -12.28 -6.72
N ALA A 220 5.60 -13.46 -7.05
CA ALA A 220 5.65 -14.02 -8.40
C ALA A 220 4.90 -13.14 -9.43
N ARG A 221 3.72 -12.63 -9.06
CA ARG A 221 2.95 -11.68 -9.89
C ARG A 221 3.72 -10.38 -10.14
N VAL A 222 4.34 -9.80 -9.10
CA VAL A 222 5.16 -8.60 -9.25
C VAL A 222 6.36 -8.86 -10.16
N LEU A 223 7.00 -10.03 -10.05
CA LEU A 223 8.10 -10.41 -10.96
C LEU A 223 7.63 -10.56 -12.40
N SER A 224 6.46 -11.16 -12.64
CA SER A 224 5.94 -11.27 -14.02
C SER A 224 5.60 -9.91 -14.59
N GLU A 225 4.98 -9.01 -13.81
CA GLU A 225 4.70 -7.64 -14.21
C GLU A 225 6.00 -6.86 -14.52
N GLN A 226 7.04 -7.01 -13.71
CA GLN A 226 8.34 -6.35 -13.95
C GLN A 226 9.10 -6.93 -15.14
N ARG A 227 9.06 -8.26 -15.34
CA ARG A 227 9.69 -8.93 -16.49
C ARG A 227 9.00 -8.64 -17.82
N MET A 228 7.75 -8.18 -17.80
CA MET A 228 7.06 -7.68 -19.01
C MET A 228 7.58 -6.30 -19.45
N PHE A 229 8.41 -5.62 -18.64
CA PHE A 229 9.03 -4.32 -18.95
C PHE A 229 10.57 -4.38 -18.98
N PRO A 230 11.16 -5.43 -19.58
CA PRO A 230 11.99 -5.15 -20.76
C PRO A 230 11.81 -6.20 -21.87
N ALA A 231 11.65 -5.71 -23.11
CA ALA A 231 11.63 -6.45 -24.38
C ALA A 231 10.38 -7.29 -24.71
N VAL A 232 9.39 -6.63 -25.34
CA VAL A 232 8.59 -7.28 -26.39
C VAL A 232 8.66 -6.44 -27.66
N HIS A 233 9.86 -6.36 -28.23
CA HIS A 233 10.01 -6.47 -29.68
C HIS A 233 10.76 -7.79 -29.87
N ASN A 234 10.05 -8.81 -30.37
CA ASN A 234 10.55 -10.16 -30.69
C ASN A 234 10.78 -11.10 -29.49
N VAL A 235 9.70 -11.58 -28.87
CA VAL A 235 9.73 -12.90 -28.22
C VAL A 235 9.37 -13.94 -29.27
N ALA A 236 10.37 -14.55 -29.89
CA ALA A 236 10.17 -15.78 -30.66
C ALA A 236 10.06 -16.93 -29.64
N CYS A 237 8.83 -17.37 -29.36
CA CYS A 237 8.60 -18.59 -28.60
C CYS A 237 9.05 -19.78 -29.45
N TYR A 238 10.20 -20.38 -29.11
CA TYR A 238 10.57 -21.68 -29.68
C TYR A 238 9.68 -22.75 -29.05
N TYR A 239 8.59 -23.08 -29.73
CA TYR A 239 7.83 -24.28 -29.45
C TYR A 239 8.60 -25.47 -30.03
N GLN A 240 9.13 -26.34 -29.18
CA GLN A 240 9.63 -27.65 -29.63
C GLN A 240 8.41 -28.56 -29.83
N PRO A 241 8.16 -29.07 -31.06
CA PRO A 241 7.05 -29.99 -31.30
C PRO A 241 7.21 -31.26 -30.46
N ALA A 242 6.09 -31.85 -30.05
CA ALA A 242 6.07 -33.11 -29.34
C ALA A 242 6.77 -34.23 -30.14
N HIS A 243 7.50 -35.10 -29.44
CA HIS A 243 8.47 -36.07 -29.96
C HIS A 243 7.97 -37.07 -31.02
N TYR A 244 6.67 -37.12 -31.32
CA TYR A 244 6.12 -37.99 -32.37
C TYR A 244 6.09 -37.33 -33.77
N ILE A 245 6.50 -36.07 -33.89
CA ILE A 245 6.71 -35.40 -35.18
C ILE A 245 8.22 -35.43 -35.50
N GLN A 246 8.73 -36.63 -35.74
CA GLN A 246 9.97 -36.81 -36.49
C GLN A 246 9.56 -37.48 -37.79
N ASP A 247 9.27 -36.69 -38.83
CA ASP A 247 9.81 -36.98 -40.17
C ASP A 247 9.41 -35.95 -41.24
N VAL A 248 10.46 -35.49 -41.94
CA VAL A 248 10.55 -35.03 -43.33
C VAL A 248 10.11 -33.58 -43.69
N ASN A 249 11.12 -32.82 -44.14
CA ASN A 249 11.14 -31.57 -44.92
C ASN A 249 10.85 -30.22 -44.23
N PHE A 250 11.94 -29.60 -43.77
CA PHE A 250 12.08 -28.17 -43.53
C PHE A 250 11.98 -27.37 -44.84
N ASN A 251 10.86 -26.67 -45.04
CA ASN A 251 10.80 -25.30 -45.59
C ASN A 251 9.34 -24.89 -45.80
N SER A 252 8.75 -24.21 -44.82
CA SER A 252 7.52 -23.43 -45.02
C SER A 252 7.41 -22.40 -43.91
N TYR A 253 7.84 -21.16 -44.20
CA TYR A 253 7.48 -20.00 -43.40
C TYR A 253 5.96 -19.81 -43.50
N TYR A 254 5.21 -20.26 -42.48
CA TYR A 254 3.81 -19.90 -42.38
C TYR A 254 3.71 -18.49 -41.78
N TYR A 255 3.57 -17.50 -42.65
CA TYR A 255 2.95 -16.23 -42.27
C TYR A 255 1.46 -16.48 -42.11
N ALA A 256 0.93 -16.35 -40.89
CA ALA A 256 -0.51 -16.33 -40.67
C ALA A 256 -1.08 -15.01 -41.21
N PRO A 257 -1.92 -15.00 -42.26
CA PRO A 257 -2.57 -13.78 -42.70
C PRO A 257 -3.67 -13.44 -41.69
N LEU A 258 -3.66 -12.22 -41.15
CA LEU A 258 -4.78 -11.68 -40.38
C LEU A 258 -6.01 -11.57 -41.29
N GLN A 259 -7.02 -12.40 -41.05
CA GLN A 259 -8.30 -12.29 -41.76
C GLN A 259 -9.18 -11.19 -41.10
N PRO A 260 -9.91 -10.37 -41.90
CA PRO A 260 -10.71 -9.27 -41.37
C PRO A 260 -11.97 -9.77 -40.66
N MET A 261 -12.31 -9.08 -39.57
CA MET A 261 -13.52 -9.28 -38.77
C MET A 261 -14.79 -9.15 -39.64
N VAL A 262 -15.67 -10.16 -39.62
CA VAL A 262 -17.04 -10.06 -40.16
C VAL A 262 -18.02 -10.12 -38.97
N PRO A 263 -18.99 -9.18 -38.86
CA PRO A 263 -19.94 -9.17 -37.77
C PRO A 263 -21.15 -10.05 -38.09
N CYS A 264 -21.45 -11.03 -37.24
CA CYS A 264 -22.71 -11.79 -37.33
C CYS A 264 -23.49 -11.72 -36.03
N ASN A 265 -24.58 -10.95 -36.10
CA ASN A 265 -25.81 -11.15 -35.34
C ASN A 265 -26.22 -12.63 -35.41
N HIS A 266 -26.41 -13.30 -34.27
CA HIS A 266 -27.69 -13.90 -33.89
C HIS A 266 -27.56 -14.70 -32.59
N SER A 267 -28.55 -14.45 -31.74
CA SER A 267 -28.94 -15.08 -30.48
C SER A 267 -29.15 -16.59 -30.57
N TYR A 268 -28.47 -17.39 -29.73
CA TYR A 268 -29.01 -18.68 -29.25
C TYR A 268 -28.60 -18.98 -27.80
N GLN A 269 -29.59 -19.50 -27.06
CA GLN A 269 -29.61 -19.73 -25.63
C GLN A 269 -28.85 -20.98 -25.17
N THR A 270 -28.30 -20.83 -23.96
CA THR A 270 -28.08 -21.77 -22.86
C THR A 270 -28.80 -23.13 -22.91
N TRP A 271 -28.06 -24.23 -22.70
CA TRP A 271 -28.17 -25.26 -21.63
C TRP A 271 -27.65 -26.65 -22.07
N LEU A 272 -26.94 -27.32 -21.14
CA LEU A 272 -26.31 -28.65 -21.22
C LEU A 272 -27.34 -29.81 -21.11
N PRO A 273 -26.93 -31.06 -21.39
CA PRO A 273 -26.66 -31.96 -20.25
C PRO A 273 -25.40 -32.85 -20.39
N CYS A 274 -24.95 -33.30 -19.22
CA CYS A 274 -23.80 -34.18 -18.98
C CYS A 274 -24.01 -35.64 -19.43
N ASN A 275 -22.89 -36.32 -19.69
CA ASN A 275 -22.66 -37.74 -19.41
C ASN A 275 -21.26 -37.88 -18.80
#